data_AF-A0A8C7C7E2-F1
#
_entry.id   AF-A0A8C7C7E2-F1
#
_cell.length_a   1.000
_cell.length_b   1.000
_cell.length_c   1.000
_cell.angle_alpha   90.00
_cell.angle_beta   90.00
_cell.angle_gamma   90.00
#
_symmetry.space_group_name_H-M   'P 1'
#
loop_
_entity.id
_entity.type
_entity.pdbx_description
1 polymer ?
#
loop_
_entity_poly.entity_id
_entity_poly.type
_entity_poly.pdbx_seq_one_letter_code
_entity_poly.pdbx_strand_id
1 'polypeptide(L)'
;IDLSVHKVSPSHDSNGALENQVKANNHSLFVIERAAQSLLNKLIRSNLVNTTNQVEVHQRDPNSQLYSVKLRLKPQLLQGVYAMGFNRPSKIQENALPLMLAEL
;
A
#
# COMPACT_ATOMS: atom_id res chain seq x y z
N ILE A 1 -58.62 40.73 -11.28
CA ILE A 1 -57.90 39.67 -12.03
C ILE A 1 -56.71 39.32 -11.15
N ASP A 2 -56.74 38.13 -10.54
CA ASP A 2 -55.74 37.67 -9.59
C ASP A 2 -54.46 37.25 -10.33
N LEU A 3 -53.31 37.75 -9.89
CA LEU A 3 -51.99 37.43 -10.44
C LEU A 3 -51.38 36.31 -9.59
N SER A 4 -51.73 35.06 -9.91
CA SER A 4 -51.11 33.89 -9.30
C SER A 4 -49.64 33.79 -9.70
N VAL A 5 -48.74 34.19 -8.80
CA VAL A 5 -47.32 33.88 -8.87
C VAL A 5 -47.15 32.37 -8.68
N HIS A 6 -46.91 31.65 -9.78
CA HIS A 6 -46.43 30.27 -9.71
C HIS A 6 -45.01 30.27 -9.13
N LYS A 7 -44.90 29.83 -7.88
CA LYS A 7 -43.63 29.54 -7.22
C LYS A 7 -43.03 28.29 -7.86
N VAL A 8 -42.10 28.47 -8.79
CA VAL A 8 -41.28 27.36 -9.32
C VAL A 8 -40.36 26.90 -8.19
N SER A 9 -40.59 25.69 -7.68
CA SER A 9 -39.68 25.03 -6.75
C SER A 9 -38.34 24.74 -7.43
N PRO A 10 -37.20 24.79 -6.70
CA PRO A 10 -35.92 24.41 -7.26
C PRO A 10 -35.92 22.91 -7.56
N SER A 11 -35.56 22.54 -8.78
CA SER A 11 -35.36 21.14 -9.18
C SER A 11 -34.24 20.53 -8.33
N HIS A 12 -34.52 19.41 -7.67
CA HIS A 12 -33.51 18.62 -6.97
C HIS A 12 -32.51 18.03 -7.99
N ASP A 13 -31.25 18.44 -7.89
CA ASP A 13 -30.15 18.08 -8.77
C ASP A 13 -29.90 16.56 -8.80
N SER A 14 -30.47 15.88 -9.78
CA SER A 14 -30.26 14.44 -10.03
C SER A 14 -28.87 14.15 -10.62
N ASN A 15 -28.14 15.18 -11.07
CA ASN A 15 -26.83 15.06 -11.71
C ASN A 15 -25.71 14.70 -10.73
N GLY A 16 -25.77 15.18 -9.48
CA GLY A 16 -24.74 14.92 -8.47
C GLY A 16 -24.68 13.45 -8.03
N ALA A 17 -25.83 12.77 -7.97
CA ALA A 17 -25.90 11.35 -7.61
C ALA A 17 -25.28 10.46 -8.70
N LEU A 18 -25.57 10.76 -9.97
CA LEU A 18 -25.08 9.99 -11.11
C LEU A 18 -23.57 10.15 -11.29
N GLU A 19 -23.04 11.37 -11.13
CA GLU A 19 -21.59 11.61 -11.17
C GLU A 19 -20.82 10.85 -10.08
N ASN A 20 -21.34 10.82 -8.86
CA ASN A 20 -20.71 10.12 -7.75
C ASN A 20 -20.69 8.61 -7.97
N GLN A 21 -21.76 8.06 -8.57
CA GLN A 21 -21.83 6.65 -8.89
C GLN A 21 -20.88 6.26 -10.03
N VAL A 22 -20.76 7.09 -11.07
CA VAL A 22 -19.78 6.89 -12.15
C VAL A 22 -18.34 6.98 -11.61
N LYS A 23 -18.03 7.94 -10.74
CA LYS A 23 -16.71 8.06 -10.09
C LYS A 23 -16.40 6.84 -9.22
N ALA A 24 -17.36 6.36 -8.44
CA ALA A 24 -17.20 5.17 -7.60
C ALA A 24 -16.98 3.91 -8.45
N ASN A 25 -17.72 3.76 -9.56
CA ASN A 25 -17.58 2.64 -10.49
C ASN A 25 -16.20 2.65 -11.17
N ASN A 26 -15.75 3.82 -11.64
CA ASN A 26 -14.42 3.98 -12.25
C ASN A 26 -13.29 3.68 -11.24
N HIS A 27 -13.43 4.15 -9.99
CA HIS A 27 -12.46 3.84 -8.94
C HIS A 27 -12.41 2.34 -8.62
N SER A 28 -13.58 1.69 -8.54
CA SER A 28 -13.68 0.24 -8.30
C SER A 28 -13.02 -0.56 -9.43
N LEU A 29 -13.29 -0.21 -10.69
CA LEU A 29 -12.64 -0.80 -11.85
C LEU A 29 -11.10 -0.69 -11.75
N PHE A 30 -10.60 0.52 -11.48
CA PHE A 30 -9.17 0.77 -11.34
C PHE A 30 -8.52 -0.03 -10.20
N VAL A 31 -9.22 -0.21 -9.07
CA VAL A 31 -8.73 -1.06 -7.96
C VAL A 31 -8.64 -2.52 -8.40
N ILE A 32 -9.65 -3.03 -9.12
CA ILE A 32 -9.67 -4.40 -9.64
C ILE A 32 -8.50 -4.62 -10.61
N GLU A 33 -8.24 -3.67 -11.51
CA GLU A 33 -7.12 -3.73 -12.46
C GLU A 33 -5.76 -3.78 -11.75
N ARG A 34 -5.55 -2.92 -10.73
CA ARG A 34 -4.32 -2.94 -9.91
C ARG A 34 -4.16 -4.25 -9.14
N ALA A 35 -5.25 -4.80 -8.60
CA ALA A 35 -5.23 -6.07 -7.88
C ALA A 35 -4.87 -7.24 -8.83
N ALA A 36 -5.47 -7.28 -10.02
CA ALA A 36 -5.18 -8.27 -11.05
C ALA A 36 -3.71 -8.19 -11.50
N GLN A 37 -3.21 -6.99 -11.76
CA GLN A 37 -1.80 -6.76 -12.11
C GLN A 37 -0.85 -7.19 -10.99
N SER A 38 -1.21 -6.92 -9.73
CA SER A 38 -0.43 -7.34 -8.56
C SER A 38 -0.43 -8.86 -8.39
N LEU A 39 -1.57 -9.52 -8.63
CA LEU A 39 -1.68 -10.98 -8.60
C LEU A 39 -0.80 -11.61 -9.68
N LEU A 40 -0.89 -11.11 -10.91
CA LEU A 40 -0.04 -11.57 -12.01
C LEU A 40 1.44 -11.41 -11.66
N ASN A 41 1.84 -10.24 -11.15
CA ASN A 41 3.22 -10.01 -10.69
C ASN A 41 3.66 -10.96 -9.57
N LYS A 42 2.75 -11.36 -8.67
CA LYS A 42 3.06 -12.33 -7.60
C LYS A 42 3.24 -13.75 -8.13
N LEU A 43 2.49 -14.15 -9.16
CA LEU A 43 2.58 -15.50 -9.73
C LEU A 43 3.80 -15.69 -10.63
N ILE A 44 4.20 -14.66 -11.38
CA ILE A 44 5.32 -14.77 -12.34
C ILE A 44 6.69 -14.55 -11.70
N ARG A 45 6.78 -13.85 -10.56
CA ARG A 45 8.07 -13.50 -9.95
C ARG A 45 8.57 -14.65 -9.08
N SER A 46 9.67 -15.25 -9.50
CA SER A 46 10.37 -16.31 -8.75
C SER A 46 11.49 -15.80 -7.85
N ASN A 47 11.97 -14.56 -8.05
CA ASN A 47 13.12 -14.01 -7.35
C ASN A 47 12.96 -12.50 -7.07
N LEU A 48 13.87 -11.96 -6.27
CA LEU A 48 13.96 -10.52 -6.00
C LEU A 48 14.26 -9.74 -7.27
N VAL A 49 13.66 -8.55 -7.38
CA VAL A 49 14.01 -7.58 -8.41
C VAL A 49 15.27 -6.85 -7.98
N ASN A 50 16.28 -6.86 -8.84
CA ASN A 50 17.51 -6.11 -8.61
C ASN A 50 17.26 -4.61 -8.76
N THR A 51 17.82 -3.83 -7.86
CA THR A 51 17.73 -2.36 -7.87
C THR A 51 19.08 -1.77 -7.48
N THR A 52 19.46 -0.68 -8.15
CA THR A 52 20.63 0.15 -7.78
C THR A 52 20.25 1.30 -6.85
N ASN A 53 18.95 1.57 -6.70
CA ASN A 53 18.46 2.66 -5.87
C ASN A 53 18.72 2.37 -4.39
N GLN A 54 19.05 3.41 -3.64
CA GLN A 54 19.15 3.33 -2.19
C GLN A 54 17.78 3.50 -1.56
N VAL A 55 17.59 2.89 -0.39
CA VAL A 55 16.35 3.01 0.38
C VAL A 55 16.45 4.27 1.23
N GLU A 56 15.54 5.21 1.00
CA GLU A 56 15.40 6.41 1.81
C GLU A 56 14.59 6.10 3.06
N VAL A 57 15.11 6.47 4.23
CA VAL A 57 14.47 6.20 5.53
C VAL A 57 14.10 7.52 6.19
N HIS A 58 12.80 7.75 6.34
CA HIS A 58 12.24 8.89 7.09
C HIS A 58 11.75 8.40 8.44
N GLN A 59 12.57 8.57 9.47
CA GLN A 59 12.22 8.15 10.83
C GLN A 59 11.31 9.18 11.51
N ARG A 60 10.43 8.70 12.41
CA ARG A 60 9.56 9.57 13.22
C ARG A 60 10.37 10.44 14.19
N ASP A 61 11.42 9.87 14.79
CA ASP A 61 12.39 10.60 15.60
C ASP A 61 13.73 10.67 14.85
N PRO A 62 14.19 11.85 14.43
CA PRO A 62 15.44 12.01 13.70
C PRO A 62 16.70 11.75 14.55
N ASN A 63 16.58 11.68 15.89
CA ASN A 63 17.71 11.39 16.79
C ASN A 63 17.86 9.91 17.10
N SER A 64 16.89 9.08 16.69
CA SER A 64 16.97 7.64 16.89
C SER A 64 18.06 7.05 16.00
N GLN A 65 18.97 6.28 16.58
CA GLN A 65 20.02 5.66 15.79
C GLN A 65 19.41 4.62 14.85
N LEU A 66 19.80 4.66 13.58
CA LEU A 66 19.45 3.60 12.62
C LEU A 66 20.00 2.27 13.13
N TYR A 67 19.09 1.43 13.65
CA TYR A 67 19.41 0.11 14.17
C TYR A 67 19.97 -0.78 13.06
N SER A 68 21.29 -0.89 12.97
CA SER A 68 21.95 -1.93 12.17
C SER A 68 22.08 -3.19 13.02
N VAL A 69 20.93 -3.77 13.40
CA VAL A 69 20.90 -4.88 14.36
C VAL A 69 20.96 -6.20 13.60
N LYS A 70 21.94 -7.05 13.97
CA LYS A 70 21.90 -8.48 13.64
C LYS A 70 20.61 -9.06 14.19
N LEU A 71 19.70 -9.45 13.30
CA LEU A 71 18.37 -9.95 13.67
C LEU A 71 18.53 -11.18 14.56
N ARG A 72 18.17 -11.05 15.85
CA ARG A 72 18.18 -12.15 16.81
C ARG A 72 16.88 -12.94 16.70
N LEU A 73 16.69 -13.61 15.55
CA LEU A 73 15.52 -14.46 15.33
C LEU A 73 15.60 -15.72 16.20
N LYS A 74 14.44 -16.20 16.66
CA LYS A 74 14.35 -17.51 17.31
C LYS A 74 14.92 -18.60 16.38
N PRO A 75 15.65 -19.61 16.89
CA PRO A 75 16.30 -20.61 16.05
C PRO A 75 15.37 -21.31 15.06
N GLN A 76 14.12 -21.59 15.46
CA GLN A 76 13.13 -22.25 14.61
C GLN A 76 12.71 -21.36 13.42
N LEU A 77 12.59 -20.05 13.65
CA LEU A 77 12.25 -19.08 12.60
C LEU A 77 13.43 -18.91 11.64
N LEU A 78 14.64 -18.80 12.17
CA LEU A 78 15.86 -18.70 11.37
C LEU A 78 16.02 -19.94 10.47
N GLN A 79 15.77 -21.14 11.01
CA GLN A 79 15.77 -22.38 10.24
C GLN A 79 14.75 -22.34 9.10
N GLY A 80 13.52 -21.87 9.37
CA GLY A 80 12.49 -21.73 8.33
C GLY A 80 12.90 -20.76 7.22
N VAL A 81 13.49 -19.61 7.56
CA VAL A 81 14.00 -18.62 6.60
C VAL A 81 15.06 -19.24 5.69
N TYR A 82 16.02 -19.99 6.25
CA TYR A 82 17.03 -20.69 5.45
C TYR A 82 16.46 -21.84 4.64
N ALA A 83 15.48 -22.59 5.17
CA ALA A 83 14.80 -23.65 4.42
C ALA A 83 14.06 -23.13 3.19
N MET A 84 13.60 -21.86 3.22
CA MET A 84 13.03 -21.16 2.06
C MET A 84 14.08 -20.62 1.06
N GLY A 85 15.38 -20.81 1.32
CA GLY A 85 16.47 -20.36 0.46
C GLY A 85 16.91 -18.91 0.66
N PHE A 86 16.40 -18.22 1.69
CA PHE A 86 16.77 -16.84 1.99
C PHE A 86 18.06 -16.78 2.81
N ASN A 87 19.17 -16.44 2.15
CA ASN A 87 20.51 -16.43 2.77
C ASN A 87 20.93 -15.07 3.32
N ARG A 88 20.38 -13.99 2.77
CA ARG A 88 20.66 -12.61 3.15
C ARG A 88 19.38 -11.77 3.03
N PRO A 89 19.18 -10.76 3.88
CA PRO A 89 18.06 -9.84 3.71
C PRO A 89 18.18 -9.09 2.38
N SER A 90 17.03 -8.77 1.77
CA SER A 90 16.96 -7.91 0.59
C SER A 90 17.19 -6.43 0.96
N LYS A 91 17.40 -5.57 -0.06
CA LYS A 91 17.71 -4.16 0.14
C LYS A 91 16.70 -3.42 1.02
N ILE A 92 15.42 -3.72 0.89
CA ILE A 92 14.37 -3.12 1.73
C ILE A 92 14.36 -3.72 3.13
N GLN A 93 14.67 -5.01 3.26
CA GLN A 93 14.71 -5.73 4.54
C GLN A 93 15.88 -5.29 5.43
N GLU A 94 17.00 -4.88 4.85
CA GLU A 94 18.15 -4.31 5.59
C GLU A 94 17.73 -3.14 6.50
N ASN A 95 16.80 -2.31 6.03
CA ASN A 95 16.31 -1.14 6.77
C ASN A 95 15.01 -1.42 7.52
N ALA A 96 14.09 -2.19 6.92
CA ALA A 96 12.77 -2.43 7.50
C ALA A 96 12.80 -3.40 8.69
N LEU A 97 13.57 -4.50 8.61
CA LEU A 97 13.53 -5.53 9.65
C LEU A 97 14.02 -5.02 11.01
N PRO A 98 15.11 -4.25 11.12
CA PRO A 98 15.49 -3.68 12.41
C PRO A 98 14.43 -2.75 12.98
N LEU A 99 13.76 -1.94 12.16
CA LEU A 99 12.69 -1.04 12.62
C LEU A 99 11.47 -1.81 13.12
N MET A 100 11.08 -2.89 12.44
CA MET A 100 9.93 -3.71 12.82
C MET A 100 10.17 -4.57 14.07
N LEU A 101 11.43 -4.97 14.31
CA LEU A 101 11.78 -5.87 15.41
C LEU A 101 12.41 -5.14 16.61
N ALA A 102 12.84 -3.89 16.47
CA ALA A 102 13.39 -3.11 17.60
C ALA A 102 12.34 -2.76 18.67
N GLU A 103 11.05 -2.86 18.34
CA GLU A 103 9.94 -2.68 19.29
C GLU A 103 9.50 -3.99 19.98
N LEU A 104 10.15 -5.12 19.68
CA LEU A 104 9.91 -6.44 20.31
C LEU A 104 10.93 -6.73 21.41
#